data_AF-A0A6N7TXE6-F1
#
_entry.id   AF-A0A6N7TXE6-F1
#
_cell.length_a   1.000
_cell.length_b   1.000
_cell.length_c   1.000
_cell.angle_alpha   90.00
_cell.angle_beta   90.00
_cell.angle_gamma   90.00
#
_symmetry.space_group_name_H-M   'P 1'
#
loop_
_entity.id
_entity.type
_entity.pdbx_description
1 polymer ?
#
loop_
_entity_poly.entity_id
_entity_poly.type
_entity_poly.pdbx_seq_one_letter_code
_entity_poly.pdbx_strand_id
1 'polypeptide(L)' 'MDEKTLVEKLSNLETIDQLVDLSKEIGQPLSYNDADQLFGRINQCKNDVAQLGGDTIAKLAKQVFKI' A
#
# COMPACT_ATOMS: atom_id res chain seq x y z
N MET A 1 13.85 -0.67 -2.79
CA MET A 1 13.09 0.58 -2.99
C MET A 1 13.07 1.33 -1.66
N ASP A 2 13.21 2.64 -1.68
CA ASP A 2 13.10 3.50 -0.48
C ASP A 2 11.63 3.72 -0.07
N GLU A 3 11.41 4.06 1.20
CA GLU A 3 10.08 4.24 1.80
C GLU A 3 9.23 5.25 1.01
N LYS A 4 9.81 6.38 0.60
CA LYS A 4 9.09 7.45 -0.11
C LYS A 4 8.58 6.97 -1.45
N THR A 5 9.44 6.34 -2.25
CA THR A 5 9.04 5.78 -3.55
C THR A 5 7.95 4.72 -3.39
N LEU A 6 8.02 3.88 -2.36
CA LEU A 6 6.98 2.88 -2.11
C LEU A 6 5.63 3.54 -1.77
N VAL A 7 5.63 4.54 -0.89
CA VAL A 7 4.41 5.25 -0.48
C VAL A 7 3.79 6.00 -1.66
N GLU A 8 4.59 6.65 -2.51
CA GLU A 8 4.10 7.29 -3.73
C GLU A 8 3.48 6.28 -4.69
N LYS A 9 4.13 5.13 -4.93
CA LYS A 9 3.58 4.07 -5.76
C LYS A 9 2.26 3.54 -5.20
N LEU A 10 2.21 3.24 -3.90
CA LEU A 10 0.99 2.77 -3.21
C LEU A 10 -0.15 3.81 -3.30
N SER A 11 0.18 5.10 -3.20
CA SER A 11 -0.78 6.21 -3.31
C SER A 11 -1.33 6.38 -4.72
N ASN A 12 -0.56 6.00 -5.75
CA ASN A 12 -0.96 6.08 -7.15
C ASN A 12 -1.52 4.76 -7.69
N LEU A 13 -1.69 3.73 -6.86
CA LEU A 13 -2.33 2.49 -7.28
C LEU A 13 -3.78 2.72 -7.69
N GLU A 14 -4.13 2.21 -8.87
CA GLU A 14 -5.48 2.19 -9.44
C GLU A 14 -6.09 0.79 -9.40
N THR A 15 -5.27 -0.27 -9.42
CA THR A 15 -5.74 -1.67 -9.43
C THR A 15 -4.96 -2.58 -8.50
N ILE A 16 -5.57 -3.72 -8.15
CA ILE A 16 -4.95 -4.78 -7.35
C ILE A 16 -3.76 -5.41 -8.10
N ASP A 17 -3.83 -5.53 -9.43
CA ASP A 17 -2.73 -6.06 -10.25
C ASP A 17 -1.45 -5.23 -10.09
N GLN A 18 -1.57 -3.90 -10.12
CA GLN A 18 -0.43 -3.00 -9.90
C GLN A 18 0.17 -3.19 -8.50
N LEU A 19 -0.65 -3.48 -7.50
CA LEU A 19 -0.17 -3.75 -6.15
C LEU A 19 0.57 -5.09 -6.06
N VAL A 20 0.01 -6.12 -6.69
CA VAL A 20 0.64 -7.44 -6.76
C VAL A 20 1.99 -7.35 -7.48
N ASP A 21 2.08 -6.60 -8.57
CA ASP A 21 3.36 -6.42 -9.28
C ASP A 21 4.36 -5.60 -8.46
N LEU A 22 3.92 -4.52 -7.81
CA LEU A 22 4.75 -3.76 -6.88
C LEU A 22 5.30 -4.65 -5.74
N SER A 23 4.48 -5.55 -5.21
CA SER A 23 4.88 -6.48 -4.16
C SER A 23 5.99 -7.44 -4.61
N LYS A 24 5.96 -7.87 -5.88
CA LYS A 24 7.03 -8.67 -6.49
C LYS A 24 8.31 -7.84 -6.67
N GLU A 25 8.20 -6.59 -7.11
CA GLU A 25 9.37 -5.69 -7.29
C GLU A 25 10.17 -5.49 -6.00
N ILE A 26 9.50 -5.44 -4.86
CA ILE A 26 10.11 -5.26 -3.53
C ILE A 26 10.50 -6.58 -2.86
N GLY A 27 10.35 -7.71 -3.55
CA GLY A 27 10.75 -9.03 -3.05
C GLY A 27 9.81 -9.63 -2.00
N GLN A 28 8.59 -9.08 -1.86
CA GLN A 28 7.55 -9.59 -0.96
C GLN A 28 6.25 -9.81 -1.75
N PRO A 29 6.19 -10.83 -2.60
CA PRO A 29 5.02 -11.10 -3.42
C PRO A 29 3.80 -11.36 -2.52
N LEU A 30 2.78 -10.53 -2.67
CA LEU A 30 1.49 -10.67 -2.01
C LEU A 30 0.59 -11.60 -2.82
N SER A 31 -0.26 -12.37 -2.13
CA SER A 31 -1.36 -13.06 -2.78
C SER A 31 -2.43 -12.05 -3.22
N TYR A 32 -3.27 -12.39 -4.20
CA TYR A 32 -4.40 -11.54 -4.60
C TYR A 32 -5.32 -11.19 -3.42
N ASN A 33 -5.48 -12.12 -2.47
CA ASN A 33 -6.34 -11.92 -1.31
C ASN A 33 -5.72 -10.91 -0.32
N ASP A 34 -4.41 -11.01 -0.09
CA ASP A 34 -3.69 -10.04 0.74
C ASP A 34 -3.59 -8.66 0.05
N ALA A 35 -3.42 -8.66 -1.26
CA ALA A 35 -3.40 -7.47 -2.08
C ALA A 35 -4.76 -6.76 -2.07
N ASP A 36 -5.88 -7.48 -2.17
CA ASP A 36 -7.23 -6.92 -2.05
C ASP A 36 -7.45 -6.25 -0.68
N GLN A 37 -7.09 -6.93 0.41
CA GLN A 37 -7.17 -6.36 1.76
C GLN A 37 -6.32 -5.09 1.90
N LEU A 38 -5.09 -5.11 1.38
CA LEU A 38 -4.19 -3.98 1.44
C LEU A 38 -4.69 -2.82 0.57
N PHE A 39 -5.18 -3.10 -0.62
CA PHE A 39 -5.73 -2.12 -1.55
C PHE A 39 -6.98 -1.44 -0.96
N GLY A 40 -7.85 -2.21 -0.30
CA GLY A 40 -8.98 -1.68 0.47
C GLY A 40 -8.52 -0.70 1.55
N ARG A 41 -7.49 -1.05 2.33
CA ARG A 41 -6.90 -0.16 3.36
C ARG A 41 -6.23 1.07 2.77
N ILE A 42 -5.54 0.95 1.64
CA ILE A 42 -4.93 2.08 0.92
C ILE A 42 -6.03 3.06 0.49
N ASN A 43 -7.12 2.57 -0.09
CA ASN A 43 -8.26 3.41 -0.49
C ASN A 43 -8.95 4.07 0.72
N GLN A 44 -9.02 3.38 1.86
CA GLN A 44 -9.48 4.00 3.11
C GLN A 44 -8.55 5.14 3.54
N CYS A 45 -7.22 4.95 3.47
CA CYS A 45 -6.23 5.99 3.77
C CYS A 45 -6.23 7.18 2.79
N LYS A 46 -6.61 6.95 1.53
CA LYS A 46 -6.80 8.04 0.54
C LYS A 46 -8.01 8.91 0.85
N ASN A 47 -8.97 8.41 1.64
CA ASN A 47 -10.16 9.14 2.00
C ASN A 47 -9.87 10.05 3.21
N ASP A 48 -10.31 11.32 3.15
CA ASP A 48 -9.91 12.40 4.07
C ASP A 48 -10.12 12.07 5.57
N VAL A 49 -11.06 11.18 5.87
CA VAL A 49 -11.36 10.71 7.24
C VAL A 49 -10.18 9.96 7.87
N ALA A 50 -9.41 9.21 7.08
CA ALA A 50 -8.26 8.44 7.59
C ALA A 50 -7.03 9.32 7.84
N GLN A 51 -6.84 10.40 7.05
CA GLN A 51 -5.79 11.39 7.30
C GLN A 51 -5.97 12.08 8.67
N LEU A 52 -7.20 12.33 9.10
CA LEU A 52 -7.52 12.90 10.42
C LEU A 52 -7.22 11.94 11.58
N GLY A 53 -7.26 10.63 11.35
CA GLY A 53 -6.92 9.59 12.33
C GLY A 53 -5.42 9.31 12.45
N GLY A 54 -4.60 9.92 11.60
CA GLY A 54 -3.15 9.67 11.55
C GLY A 54 -2.78 8.34 10.92
N ASP A 55 -3.72 7.63 10.29
CA ASP A 55 -3.44 6.44 9.49
C ASP A 55 -3.08 6.86 8.08
N THR A 56 -1.81 6.66 7.73
CA THR A 56 -1.25 7.03 6.43
C THR A 56 -0.79 5.81 5.66
N ILE A 57 -0.74 5.95 4.34
CA ILE A 57 -0.18 4.93 3.44
C ILE A 57 1.25 4.54 3.87
N ALA A 58 2.02 5.47 4.44
CA ALA A 58 3.34 5.20 5.01
C ALA A 58 3.33 4.23 6.19
N LYS A 59 2.39 4.37 7.13
CA LYS A 59 2.24 3.41 8.25
C LYS A 59 1.83 2.02 7.74
N LEU A 60 0.93 1.98 6.76
CA LEU A 60 0.49 0.75 6.11
C LEU A 60 1.65 0.03 5.41
N ALA A 61 2.45 0.78 4.64
CA ALA A 61 3.63 0.26 3.97
C ALA A 61 4.64 -0.33 4.97
N LYS A 62 4.88 0.34 6.10
CA LYS A 62 5.75 -0.17 7.18
C LYS A 62 5.21 -1.44 7.83
N GLN A 63 3.91 -1.50 8.09
CA GLN A 63 3.29 -2.70 8.69
C GLN A 63 3.37 -3.91 7.78
N VAL A 64 3.17 -3.71 6.48
CA VAL A 64 3.00 -4.81 5.51
C VAL A 64 4.33 -5.24 4.95
N PHE A 65 5.17 -4.28 4.55
CA PHE A 65 6.45 -4.57 3.90
C PHE A 65 7.64 -4.61 4.86
N LYS A 66 7.43 -4.30 6.15
CA LYS A 66 8.45 -4.32 7.22
C LYS A 66 9.72 -3.51 6.86
N ILE A 67 9.53 -2.39 6.16
CA ILE A 67 10.57 -1.42 5.80
C ILE A 67 10.73 -0.32 6.84
#